data_AF-A0A9D1DGD8-F1
#
_entry.id   AF-A0A9D1DGD8-F1
#
_cell.length_a   1.000
_cell.length_b   1.000
_cell.length_c   1.000
_cell.angle_alpha   90.00
_cell.angle_beta   90.00
_cell.angle_gamma   90.00
#
_symmetry.space_group_name_H-M   'P 1'
#
loop_
_entity.id
_entity.type
_entity.pdbx_description
1 polymer ?
#
loop_
_entity_poly.entity_id
_entity_poly.type
_entity_poly.pdbx_seq_one_letter_code
_entity_poly.pdbx_strand_id
1 'polypeptide(L)'
;MKRIILFVCLAAALRLSGLLPFESHDVAALVPVQALTVSQAQGRVILDGGEAHGVGATFAQALEDLQRSADGAVFLGTAQQVILTGNAVRLLPDVVRTPALRPAAVVVRAQGDAPDPEEASRFLSAHDAGLTIQMVRAAILRQEPVALPVLAETEGGFRLYGASHR
;
A
#
# COMPACT_ATOMS: atom_id res chain seq x y z
N MET A 1 5.33 40.09 11.01
CA MET A 1 4.30 39.19 11.59
C MET A 1 2.89 39.40 11.00
N LYS A 2 2.36 40.64 10.91
CA LYS A 2 1.01 40.90 10.33
C LYS A 2 0.80 40.44 8.87
N ARG A 3 1.83 40.53 8.03
CA ARG A 3 1.77 40.12 6.61
C ARG A 3 1.64 38.60 6.43
N ILE A 4 2.29 37.82 7.28
CA ILE A 4 2.25 36.34 7.20
C ILE A 4 0.86 35.83 7.58
N ILE A 5 0.25 36.42 8.62
CA ILE A 5 -1.13 36.11 9.03
C ILE A 5 -2.11 36.42 7.89
N LEU A 6 -1.92 37.54 7.19
CA LEU A 6 -2.75 37.90 6.04
C LEU A 6 -2.68 36.83 4.93
N PHE A 7 -1.48 36.33 4.59
CA PHE A 7 -1.32 35.28 3.58
C PHE A 7 -1.94 33.94 4.01
N VAL A 8 -1.82 33.57 5.29
CA VAL A 8 -2.44 32.34 5.82
C VAL A 8 -3.97 32.44 5.80
N CYS A 9 -4.54 33.57 6.21
CA CYS A 9 -5.98 33.81 6.14
C CYS A 9 -6.49 33.84 4.70
N LEU A 10 -5.72 34.43 3.78
CA LEU A 10 -6.07 34.47 2.36
C LEU A 10 -6.07 33.06 1.76
N ALA A 11 -5.04 32.25 2.04
CA ALA A 11 -4.99 30.86 1.58
C ALA A 11 -6.14 29.99 2.16
N ALA A 12 -6.50 30.20 3.43
CA ALA A 12 -7.64 29.53 4.06
C ALA A 12 -8.98 29.94 3.43
N ALA A 13 -9.16 31.23 3.14
CA ALA A 13 -10.35 31.75 2.47
C ALA A 13 -10.47 31.22 1.03
N LEU A 14 -9.34 31.16 0.29
CA LEU A 14 -9.29 30.56 -1.05
C LEU A 14 -9.67 29.07 -1.02
N ARG A 15 -9.22 28.30 0.00
CA ARG A 15 -9.65 26.90 0.17
C ARG A 15 -11.15 26.77 0.46
N LEU A 16 -11.68 27.58 1.37
CA LEU A 16 -13.10 27.55 1.75
C LEU A 16 -14.01 27.99 0.60
N SER A 17 -13.53 28.88 -0.27
CA SER A 17 -14.28 29.36 -1.44
C SER A 17 -14.36 28.36 -2.61
N GLY A 18 -13.64 27.23 -2.54
CA GLY A 18 -13.60 26.23 -3.62
C GLY A 18 -12.83 26.68 -4.85
N LEU A 19 -12.11 27.81 -4.81
CA LEU A 19 -11.26 28.29 -5.92
C LEU A 19 -9.94 27.52 -6.04
N LEU A 20 -9.59 26.71 -5.04
CA LEU A 20 -8.47 25.79 -5.17
C LEU A 20 -8.96 24.53 -5.86
N PRO A 21 -8.31 24.09 -6.96
CA PRO A 21 -8.70 22.88 -7.66
C PRO A 21 -8.60 21.72 -6.66
N PHE A 22 -9.74 21.13 -6.35
CA PHE A 22 -9.72 19.76 -5.84
C PHE A 22 -9.19 18.93 -6.99
N GLU A 23 -8.20 18.09 -6.72
CA GLU A 23 -7.69 17.11 -7.67
C GLU A 23 -8.78 16.03 -7.86
N SER A 24 -9.87 16.42 -8.52
CA SER A 24 -10.96 15.52 -8.88
C SER A 24 -10.48 14.70 -10.06
N HIS A 25 -9.87 13.56 -9.79
CA HIS A 25 -9.64 12.55 -10.80
C HIS A 25 -11.00 12.03 -11.27
N ASP A 26 -11.19 11.96 -12.59
CA ASP A 26 -12.34 11.27 -13.16
C ASP A 26 -12.33 9.82 -12.66
N VAL A 27 -13.41 9.41 -11.98
CA VAL A 27 -13.53 8.08 -11.37
C VAL A 27 -13.43 6.99 -12.43
N ALA A 28 -13.81 7.28 -13.69
CA ALA A 28 -13.73 6.35 -14.80
C ALA A 28 -12.29 6.05 -15.27
N ALA A 29 -11.32 6.86 -14.87
CA ALA A 29 -9.90 6.69 -15.21
C ALA A 29 -9.07 6.10 -14.06
N LEU A 30 -9.71 5.68 -12.96
CA LEU A 30 -9.02 5.05 -11.84
C LEU A 30 -8.79 3.57 -12.10
N VAL A 31 -7.54 3.14 -11.94
CA VAL A 31 -7.18 1.71 -12.00
C VAL A 31 -7.15 1.19 -10.55
N PRO A 32 -8.14 0.36 -10.13
CA PRO A 32 -8.20 -0.12 -8.76
C PRO A 32 -7.16 -1.21 -8.52
N VAL A 33 -6.37 -1.08 -7.46
CA VAL A 33 -5.45 -2.12 -7.01
C VAL A 33 -6.12 -2.87 -5.86
N GLN A 34 -6.31 -4.18 -6.00
CA GLN A 34 -6.90 -5.02 -4.95
C GLN A 34 -5.84 -5.50 -3.96
N ALA A 35 -4.73 -6.01 -4.47
CA ALA A 35 -3.57 -6.39 -3.69
C ALA A 35 -2.31 -5.76 -4.27
N LEU A 36 -1.41 -5.34 -3.38
CA LEU A 36 -0.11 -4.81 -3.76
C LEU A 36 0.99 -5.77 -3.27
N THR A 37 1.68 -6.42 -4.21
CA THR A 37 2.86 -7.22 -3.93
C THR A 37 4.10 -6.33 -3.98
N VAL A 38 4.84 -6.31 -2.89
CA VAL A 38 6.09 -5.56 -2.71
C VAL A 38 7.22 -6.56 -2.66
N SER A 39 8.09 -6.51 -3.66
CA SER A 39 9.28 -7.34 -3.71
C SER A 39 10.54 -6.52 -3.88
N GLN A 40 11.69 -7.18 -3.71
CA GLN A 40 12.95 -6.55 -3.99
C GLN A 40 13.89 -7.50 -4.72
N ALA A 41 14.40 -7.09 -5.86
CA ALA A 41 15.39 -7.85 -6.62
C ALA A 41 16.53 -6.93 -7.04
N GLN A 42 17.78 -7.40 -6.90
CA GLN A 42 18.98 -6.69 -7.37
C GLN A 42 19.08 -5.24 -6.85
N GLY A 43 18.67 -4.99 -5.60
CA GLY A 43 18.69 -3.65 -5.00
C GLY A 43 17.58 -2.70 -5.47
N ARG A 44 16.65 -3.17 -6.32
CA ARG A 44 15.47 -2.40 -6.76
C ARG A 44 14.20 -2.94 -6.10
N VAL A 45 13.35 -2.02 -5.67
CA VAL A 45 12.00 -2.29 -5.19
C VAL A 45 11.09 -2.46 -6.40
N ILE A 46 10.34 -3.54 -6.41
CA ILE A 46 9.37 -3.86 -7.46
C ILE A 46 8.00 -3.90 -6.79
N LEU A 47 7.07 -3.16 -7.36
CA LEU A 47 5.68 -3.13 -6.96
C LEU A 47 4.84 -3.75 -8.06
N ASP A 48 3.96 -4.66 -7.66
CA ASP A 48 3.04 -5.32 -8.55
C ASP A 48 1.61 -5.18 -7.99
N GLY A 49 0.76 -4.48 -8.75
CA GLY A 49 -0.65 -4.29 -8.45
C GLY A 49 -1.58 -5.06 -9.37
N GLY A 50 -1.07 -6.02 -10.15
CA GLY A 50 -1.80 -6.73 -11.20
C GLY A 50 -1.61 -6.02 -12.54
N GLU A 51 -2.56 -5.17 -12.91
CA GLU A 51 -2.50 -4.41 -14.18
C GLU A 51 -1.45 -3.28 -14.19
N ALA A 52 -0.89 -2.93 -13.02
CA ALA A 52 0.10 -1.87 -12.88
C ALA A 52 1.37 -2.39 -12.19
N HIS A 53 2.52 -2.07 -12.77
CA HIS A 53 3.83 -2.46 -12.26
C HIS A 53 4.73 -1.24 -12.11
N GLY A 54 5.52 -1.17 -11.04
CA GLY A 54 6.49 -0.09 -10.86
C GLY A 54 7.80 -0.57 -10.28
N VAL A 55 8.89 0.05 -10.72
CA VAL A 55 10.25 -0.30 -10.28
C VAL A 55 11.00 0.96 -9.86
N GLY A 56 11.71 0.89 -8.73
CA GLY A 56 12.50 2.01 -8.23
C GLY A 56 13.63 1.58 -7.32
N ALA A 57 14.56 2.50 -7.01
CA ALA A 57 15.60 2.21 -6.00
C ALA A 57 15.03 2.26 -4.57
N THR A 58 13.90 2.95 -4.39
CA THR A 58 13.18 3.06 -3.12
C THR A 58 11.70 2.73 -3.32
N PHE A 59 10.98 2.45 -2.23
CA PHE A 59 9.54 2.22 -2.29
C PHE A 59 8.79 3.41 -2.90
N ALA A 60 9.16 4.65 -2.53
CA ALA A 60 8.54 5.86 -3.07
C ALA A 60 8.77 6.00 -4.59
N GLN A 61 9.98 5.74 -5.07
CA GLN A 61 10.26 5.78 -6.51
C GLN A 61 9.51 4.71 -7.28
N ALA A 62 9.42 3.49 -6.72
CA ALA A 62 8.67 2.41 -7.35
C ALA A 62 7.16 2.72 -7.38
N LEU A 63 6.66 3.44 -6.37
CA LEU A 63 5.27 3.91 -6.32
C LEU A 63 4.96 4.96 -7.38
N GLU A 64 5.87 5.92 -7.56
CA GLU A 64 5.76 6.91 -8.64
C GLU A 64 5.81 6.25 -10.02
N ASP A 65 6.70 5.27 -10.21
CA ASP A 65 6.81 4.52 -11.45
C ASP A 65 5.53 3.72 -11.74
N LEU A 66 4.98 3.06 -10.72
CA LEU A 66 3.69 2.35 -10.79
C LEU A 66 2.52 3.28 -11.17
N GLN A 67 2.53 4.53 -10.70
CA GLN A 67 1.51 5.52 -11.08
C GLN A 67 1.68 6.02 -12.51
N ARG A 68 2.90 6.02 -13.05
CA ARG A 68 3.19 6.45 -14.43
C ARG A 68 2.97 5.35 -15.45
N SER A 69 3.14 4.09 -15.06
CA SER A 69 3.05 2.94 -15.97
C SER A 69 1.62 2.51 -16.27
N ALA A 70 0.68 2.84 -15.39
CA ALA A 70 -0.73 2.53 -15.60
C ALA A 70 -1.36 3.47 -16.64
N ASP A 71 -2.28 2.93 -17.46
CA ASP A 71 -3.04 3.69 -18.45
C ASP A 71 -4.00 4.72 -17.81
N GLY A 72 -4.15 4.67 -16.49
CA GLY A 72 -4.96 5.57 -15.68
C GLY A 72 -4.35 5.82 -14.29
N ALA A 73 -5.05 6.58 -13.46
CA ALA A 73 -4.55 6.91 -12.13
C ALA A 73 -4.73 5.72 -11.18
N VAL A 74 -3.62 5.14 -10.73
CA VAL A 74 -3.65 3.98 -9.83
C VAL A 74 -4.24 4.36 -8.48
N PHE A 75 -5.34 3.71 -8.12
CA PHE A 75 -6.03 3.95 -6.86
C PHE A 75 -5.69 2.89 -5.81
N LEU A 76 -4.65 3.16 -5.02
CA LEU A 76 -4.23 2.29 -3.92
C LEU A 76 -5.18 2.29 -2.71
N GLY A 77 -6.18 3.19 -2.70
CA GLY A 77 -7.21 3.23 -1.68
C GLY A 77 -8.13 2.00 -1.69
N THR A 78 -8.19 1.26 -2.81
CA THR A 78 -8.90 -0.02 -2.90
C THR A 78 -8.07 -1.20 -2.44
N ALA A 79 -6.77 -1.02 -2.17
CA ALA A 79 -5.91 -2.11 -1.78
C ALA A 79 -6.42 -2.71 -0.46
N GLN A 80 -6.86 -3.96 -0.53
CA GLN A 80 -7.32 -4.74 0.61
C GLN A 80 -6.15 -5.48 1.24
N GLN A 81 -5.13 -5.84 0.45
CA GLN A 81 -3.97 -6.57 0.92
C GLN A 81 -2.65 -5.92 0.46
N VAL A 82 -1.65 -5.98 1.33
CA VAL A 82 -0.25 -5.67 1.00
C VAL A 82 0.61 -6.87 1.35
N ILE A 83 1.28 -7.41 0.35
CA ILE A 83 2.05 -8.65 0.44
C ILE A 83 3.53 -8.29 0.30
N LEU A 84 4.32 -8.51 1.34
CA LEU A 84 5.78 -8.28 1.28
C LEU A 84 6.51 -9.60 1.11
N THR A 85 7.36 -9.74 0.09
CA THR A 85 8.29 -10.87 0.03
C THR A 85 9.30 -10.80 1.19
N GLY A 86 9.92 -11.92 1.52
CA GLY A 86 10.88 -12.01 2.63
C GLY A 86 11.99 -10.96 2.58
N ASN A 87 12.49 -10.63 1.39
CA ASN A 87 13.49 -9.58 1.19
C ASN A 87 12.93 -8.16 1.30
N ALA A 88 11.64 -7.94 1.03
CA ALA A 88 10.99 -6.63 1.11
C ALA A 88 10.44 -6.28 2.50
N VAL A 89 10.42 -7.21 3.47
CA VAL A 89 9.91 -6.97 4.84
C VAL A 89 10.52 -5.73 5.50
N ARG A 90 11.79 -5.43 5.23
CA ARG A 90 12.45 -4.23 5.78
C ARG A 90 11.87 -2.91 5.30
N LEU A 91 11.12 -2.90 4.19
CA LEU A 91 10.40 -1.75 3.65
C LEU A 91 9.05 -1.54 4.34
N LEU A 92 8.65 -2.44 5.24
CA LEU A 92 7.38 -2.34 5.99
C LEU A 92 7.13 -0.95 6.58
N PRO A 93 8.11 -0.26 7.22
CA PRO A 93 7.88 1.08 7.75
C PRO A 93 7.49 2.10 6.68
N ASP A 94 8.08 2.03 5.49
CA ASP A 94 7.81 2.95 4.38
C ASP A 94 6.44 2.66 3.75
N VAL A 95 6.15 1.37 3.54
CA VAL A 95 4.85 0.89 3.06
C VAL A 95 3.75 1.40 3.98
N VAL A 96 3.83 1.10 5.28
CA VAL A 96 2.75 1.48 6.20
C VAL A 96 2.68 2.98 6.40
N ARG A 97 3.72 3.78 6.19
CA ARG A 97 3.62 5.25 6.27
C ARG A 97 2.95 5.91 5.07
N THR A 98 2.76 5.16 3.99
CA THR A 98 2.17 5.69 2.75
C THR A 98 0.69 6.05 2.97
N PRO A 99 0.28 7.31 2.73
CA PRO A 99 -1.09 7.75 2.98
C PRO A 99 -2.09 7.24 1.93
N ALA A 100 -1.61 6.89 0.73
CA ALA A 100 -2.45 6.38 -0.36
C ALA A 100 -3.01 4.97 -0.08
N LEU A 101 -2.36 4.20 0.80
CA LEU A 101 -2.82 2.86 1.17
C LEU A 101 -3.95 2.92 2.18
N ARG A 102 -4.94 2.04 1.97
CA ARG A 102 -6.08 1.90 2.88
C ARG A 102 -5.61 1.52 4.29
N PRO A 103 -6.03 2.27 5.34
CA PRO A 103 -5.71 1.94 6.74
C PRO A 103 -6.08 0.52 7.18
N ALA A 104 -7.17 -0.02 6.62
CA ALA A 104 -7.69 -1.34 6.92
C ALA A 104 -7.08 -2.46 6.04
N ALA A 105 -6.16 -2.13 5.12
CA ALA A 105 -5.49 -3.15 4.31
C ALA A 105 -4.74 -4.11 5.23
N VAL A 106 -4.88 -5.41 4.99
CA VAL A 106 -4.13 -6.44 5.71
C VAL A 106 -2.72 -6.54 5.17
N VAL A 107 -1.76 -6.78 6.06
CA VAL A 107 -0.35 -6.90 5.72
C VAL A 107 0.11 -8.31 5.98
N VAL A 108 0.62 -8.97 4.96
CA VAL A 108 1.15 -10.33 5.05
C VAL A 108 2.56 -10.39 4.46
N ARG A 109 3.32 -11.40 4.88
CA ARG A 109 4.62 -11.73 4.33
C ARG A 109 4.50 -12.95 3.43
N ALA A 110 4.89 -12.84 2.17
CA ALA A 110 5.02 -13.99 1.28
C ALA A 110 6.26 -14.84 1.65
N GLN A 111 6.08 -16.16 1.64
CA GLN A 111 7.14 -17.14 1.74
C GLN A 111 7.56 -17.59 0.34
N GLY A 112 8.82 -17.37 -0.02
CA GLY A 112 9.34 -17.66 -1.36
C GLY A 112 9.24 -16.45 -2.27
N ASP A 113 8.84 -16.69 -3.52
CA ASP A 113 8.74 -15.68 -4.57
C ASP A 113 7.53 -14.74 -4.36
N ALA A 114 7.51 -13.67 -5.13
CA ALA A 114 6.39 -12.73 -5.16
C ALA A 114 5.16 -13.44 -5.78
N PRO A 115 4.07 -13.64 -5.03
CA PRO A 115 2.87 -14.26 -5.58
C PRO A 115 2.18 -13.27 -6.53
N ASP A 116 1.43 -13.83 -7.49
CA ASP A 116 0.51 -13.05 -8.29
C ASP A 116 -0.49 -12.32 -7.38
N PRO A 117 -0.64 -10.99 -7.53
CA PRO A 117 -1.47 -10.19 -6.64
C PRO A 117 -2.96 -10.55 -6.74
N GLU A 118 -3.47 -10.95 -7.90
CA GLU A 118 -4.88 -11.31 -8.06
C GLU A 118 -5.22 -12.64 -7.37
N GLU A 119 -4.37 -13.66 -7.56
CA GLU A 119 -4.55 -14.95 -6.91
C GLU A 119 -4.41 -14.84 -5.40
N ALA A 120 -3.41 -14.09 -4.92
CA ALA A 120 -3.23 -13.83 -3.50
C ALA A 120 -4.40 -13.03 -2.92
N SER A 121 -4.91 -12.02 -3.63
CA SER A 121 -6.10 -11.25 -3.25
C SER A 121 -7.31 -12.17 -3.08
N ARG A 122 -7.56 -13.06 -4.05
CA ARG A 122 -8.68 -13.99 -4.03
C ARG A 122 -8.64 -14.89 -2.79
N PHE A 123 -7.46 -15.42 -2.46
CA PHE A 123 -7.28 -16.24 -1.26
C PHE A 123 -7.44 -15.44 0.03
N LEU A 124 -6.76 -14.30 0.17
CA LEU A 124 -6.79 -13.47 1.38
C LEU A 124 -8.14 -12.78 1.61
N SER A 125 -8.95 -12.59 0.57
CA SER A 125 -10.32 -12.09 0.72
C SER A 125 -11.24 -13.14 1.37
N ALA A 126 -10.94 -14.42 1.22
CA ALA A 126 -11.67 -15.51 1.87
C ALA A 126 -11.11 -15.89 3.25
N HIS A 127 -9.91 -15.41 3.60
CA HIS A 127 -9.21 -15.79 4.82
C HIS A 127 -8.71 -14.55 5.57
N ASP A 128 -9.24 -14.30 6.77
CA ASP A 128 -8.85 -13.15 7.56
C ASP A 128 -7.42 -13.29 8.12
N ALA A 129 -6.51 -12.42 7.65
CA ALA A 129 -5.15 -12.33 8.15
C ALA A 129 -5.02 -11.53 9.45
N GLY A 130 -6.03 -10.74 9.82
CA GLY A 130 -6.18 -10.04 11.09
C GLY A 130 -5.22 -8.86 11.34
N LEU A 131 -4.07 -8.78 10.67
CA LEU A 131 -3.08 -7.72 10.87
C LEU A 131 -3.20 -6.61 9.83
N THR A 132 -3.77 -5.46 10.23
CA THR A 132 -3.96 -4.31 9.34
C THR A 132 -2.80 -3.31 9.36
N ILE A 133 -2.69 -2.47 8.33
CA ILE A 133 -1.73 -1.35 8.29
C ILE A 133 -1.84 -0.47 9.54
N GLN A 134 -3.05 -0.14 9.99
CA GLN A 134 -3.25 0.66 11.22
C GLN A 134 -2.68 -0.03 12.47
N MET A 135 -2.85 -1.34 12.60
CA MET A 135 -2.28 -2.09 13.72
C MET A 135 -0.75 -2.08 13.66
N VAL A 136 -0.17 -2.27 12.48
CA VAL A 136 1.30 -2.17 12.30
C VAL A 136 1.80 -0.76 12.63
N ARG A 137 1.12 0.29 12.16
CA ARG A 137 1.44 1.69 12.51
C ARG A 137 1.44 1.89 14.02
N ALA A 138 0.38 1.42 14.70
CA ALA A 138 0.27 1.53 16.15
C ALA A 138 1.40 0.79 16.89
N ALA A 139 1.75 -0.42 16.45
CA ALA A 139 2.85 -1.18 17.03
C ALA A 139 4.20 -0.49 16.84
N ILE A 140 4.48 0.06 15.65
CA ILE A 140 5.70 0.83 15.39
C ILE A 140 5.79 2.06 16.30
N LEU A 141 4.69 2.79 16.50
CA LEU A 141 4.64 3.95 17.40
C LEU A 141 4.92 3.57 18.86
N ARG A 142 4.49 2.39 19.29
CA ARG A 142 4.74 1.84 20.62
C ARG A 142 6.09 1.11 20.74
N GLN A 143 6.84 1.01 19.64
CA GLN A 143 8.07 0.22 19.56
C GLN A 143 7.85 -1.27 19.91
N GLU A 144 6.67 -1.78 19.62
CA GLU A 144 6.31 -3.19 19.81
C GLU A 144 6.76 -4.04 18.60
N PRO A 145 7.22 -5.28 18.82
CA PRO A 145 7.56 -6.18 17.73
C PRO A 145 6.31 -6.54 16.91
N VAL A 146 6.42 -6.49 15.59
CA VAL A 146 5.35 -6.86 14.66
C VAL A 146 5.66 -8.21 14.03
N ALA A 147 4.84 -9.22 14.32
CA ALA A 147 4.88 -10.50 13.64
C ALA A 147 3.90 -10.50 12.46
N LEU A 148 4.42 -10.50 11.23
CA LEU A 148 3.59 -10.56 10.03
C LEU A 148 3.05 -11.98 9.80
N PRO A 149 1.75 -12.15 9.53
CA PRO A 149 1.20 -13.41 9.02
C PRO A 149 1.94 -13.82 7.75
N VAL A 150 2.15 -15.12 7.56
CA VAL A 150 2.92 -15.68 6.45
C VAL A 150 2.01 -16.32 5.44
N LEU A 151 2.02 -15.82 4.22
CA LEU A 151 1.36 -16.42 3.06
C LEU A 151 2.37 -17.34 2.36
N ALA A 152 2.08 -18.64 2.31
CA ALA A 152 2.92 -19.61 1.61
C ALA A 152 2.17 -20.24 0.45
N GLU A 153 2.84 -20.38 -0.68
CA GLU A 153 2.34 -21.16 -1.81
C GLU A 153 2.70 -22.63 -1.62
N THR A 154 1.73 -23.51 -1.88
CA THR A 154 1.85 -24.97 -1.75
C THR A 154 1.30 -25.63 -3.00
N GLU A 155 1.56 -26.92 -3.20
CA GLU A 155 1.05 -27.68 -4.37
C GLU A 155 -0.48 -27.61 -4.55
N GLY A 156 -1.23 -27.29 -3.49
CA GLY A 156 -2.69 -27.12 -3.49
C GLY A 156 -3.17 -25.66 -3.44
N GLY A 157 -2.29 -24.68 -3.67
CA GLY A 157 -2.59 -23.25 -3.57
C GLY A 157 -2.02 -22.61 -2.30
N PHE A 158 -2.62 -21.50 -1.85
CA PHE A 158 -2.09 -20.72 -0.73
C PHE A 158 -2.47 -21.28 0.64
N ARG A 159 -1.58 -21.05 1.63
CA ARG A 159 -1.84 -21.23 3.06
C ARG A 159 -1.40 -20.01 3.84
N LEU A 160 -2.15 -19.70 4.90
CA LEU A 160 -1.86 -18.59 5.79
C LEU A 160 -1.43 -19.13 7.17
N TYR A 161 -0.28 -18.66 7.66
CA TYR A 161 0.26 -19.01 8.97
C TYR A 161 0.38 -17.78 9.86
N GLY A 162 0.20 -17.94 11.17
CA GLY A 162 0.36 -16.84 12.13
C GLY A 162 -0.69 -15.74 12.01
N ALA A 163 -1.81 -15.99 11.31
CA ALA A 163 -2.98 -15.14 11.36
C ALA A 163 -3.57 -15.18 12.78
N SER A 164 -3.67 -14.01 13.41
CA SER A 164 -4.30 -13.89 14.72
C SER A 164 -5.82 -13.92 14.51
N HIS A 165 -6.47 -15.03 14.88
CA HIS A 165 -7.92 -15.03 15.10
C HIS A 165 -8.18 -14.12 16.30
N ARG A 166 -8.83 -12.98 16.07
CA ARG A 166 -9.43 -12.20 17.15
C ARG A 166 -10.72 -12.84 17.59
#